data_AF-A0AAU1LE80-F1
#
_entry.id   AF-A0AAU1LE80-F1
#
_cell.length_a   1.000
_cell.length_b   1.000
_cell.length_c   1.000
_cell.angle_alpha   90.00
_cell.angle_beta   90.00
_cell.angle_gamma   90.00
#
_symmetry.space_group_name_H-M   'P 1'
#
loop_
_entity.id
_entity.type
_entity.pdbx_description
1 polymer ?
#
loop_
_entity_poly.entity_id
_entity_poly.type
_entity_poly.pdbx_seq_one_letter_code
_entity_poly.pdbx_strand_id
1 'polypeptide(L)' 'MDSDGRRFTGSNTTTTAGPAFPDTVTLAPGGSALGFVTFRLPNDAALAAVQFAPNSGLADDVGHWSLP' A
#
# COMPACT_ATOMS: atom_id res chain seq x y z
N MET A 1 -1.40 -2.58 -8.96
CA MET A 1 -2.05 -3.14 -10.16
C MET A 1 -1.14 -2.84 -11.34
N ASP A 2 -0.95 -3.79 -12.24
CA ASP A 2 -0.22 -3.55 -13.49
C ASP A 2 -1.17 -3.09 -14.63
N SER A 3 -0.59 -2.79 -15.79
CA SER A 3 -1.31 -2.35 -16.99
C SER A 3 -2.31 -3.37 -17.52
N ASP A 4 -2.12 -4.65 -17.20
CA ASP A 4 -3.01 -5.75 -17.59
C ASP A 4 -4.14 -5.96 -16.57
N GLY A 5 -4.19 -5.15 -15.51
CA GLY A 5 -5.21 -5.21 -14.46
C GLY A 5 -4.92 -6.25 -13.37
N ARG A 6 -3.77 -6.93 -13.40
CA ARG A 6 -3.40 -7.89 -12.36
C ARG A 6 -3.10 -7.17 -11.06
N ARG A 7 -3.59 -7.75 -9.97
CA ARG A 7 -3.40 -7.24 -8.61
C ARG A 7 -2.32 -8.01 -7.88
N PHE A 8 -1.61 -7.29 -7.01
CA PHE A 8 -0.53 -7.82 -6.18
C PHE A 8 -0.78 -7.38 -4.74
N THR A 9 -0.63 -8.30 -3.81
CA THR A 9 -0.84 -8.04 -2.38
C THR A 9 0.41 -7.39 -1.80
N GLY A 10 0.23 -6.25 -1.14
CA GLY A 10 1.27 -5.59 -0.37
C GLY A 10 1.51 -6.29 0.98
N SER A 11 2.68 -6.05 1.55
CA SER A 11 3.08 -6.56 2.86
C SER A 11 3.90 -5.51 3.61
N ASN A 12 3.88 -5.58 4.93
CA ASN A 12 4.61 -4.64 5.80
C ASN A 12 5.99 -5.20 6.16
N THR A 13 6.73 -5.70 5.17
CA THR A 13 8.08 -6.22 5.41
C THR A 13 9.09 -5.09 5.57
N THR A 14 10.13 -5.33 6.37
CA THR A 14 11.21 -4.36 6.58
C THR A 14 11.91 -4.05 5.26
N THR A 15 12.14 -2.77 5.00
CA THR A 15 12.81 -2.29 3.79
C THR A 15 13.90 -1.29 4.15
N THR A 16 14.90 -1.15 3.29
CA THR A 16 15.95 -0.12 3.43
C THR A 16 15.42 1.27 3.11
N ALA A 17 14.21 1.40 2.54
CA ALA A 17 13.56 2.69 2.29
C ALA A 17 13.09 3.38 3.60
N GLY A 18 12.88 2.62 4.68
CA GLY A 18 12.47 3.13 5.98
C GLY A 18 11.61 2.14 6.77
N PRO A 19 10.97 2.59 7.87
CA PRO A 19 10.18 1.72 8.74
C PRO A 19 8.96 1.16 7.99
N ALA A 20 8.71 -0.13 8.16
CA ALA A 20 7.51 -0.76 7.61
C ALA A 20 6.24 -0.09 8.17
N PHE A 21 5.18 -0.05 7.37
CA PHE A 21 3.89 0.47 7.83
C PHE A 21 3.36 -0.40 8.97
N PRO A 22 2.87 0.18 10.08
CA PRO A 22 2.38 -0.61 11.21
C PRO A 22 1.17 -1.47 10.84
N ASP A 23 1.13 -2.73 11.27
CA ASP A 23 -0.01 -3.64 11.04
C ASP A 23 -1.28 -3.17 11.79
N THR A 24 -1.10 -2.57 12.96
CA THR A 24 -2.18 -2.00 13.76
C THR A 24 -1.73 -0.67 14.33
N VAL A 25 -2.56 0.35 14.14
CA VAL A 25 -2.33 1.68 14.67
C VAL A 25 -3.61 2.22 15.26
N THR A 26 -3.54 2.76 16.48
CA THR A 26 -4.63 3.52 17.10
C THR A 26 -4.33 5.00 16.91
N LEU A 27 -5.13 5.68 16.10
CA LEU A 27 -5.00 7.11 15.83
C LEU A 27 -6.06 7.89 16.59
N ALA A 28 -5.63 8.93 17.30
CA ALA A 28 -6.55 9.95 17.80
C ALA A 28 -7.08 10.81 16.62
N PRO A 29 -8.23 11.51 16.78
CA PRO A 29 -8.69 12.46 15.77
C PRO A 29 -7.61 13.48 15.38
N GLY A 30 -7.39 13.67 14.08
CA GLY A 30 -6.32 14.52 13.54
C GLY A 30 -4.92 13.89 13.55
N GLY A 31 -4.76 12.69 14.09
CA GLY A 31 -3.51 11.93 14.06
C GLY A 31 -3.18 11.38 12.68
N SER A 32 -1.91 11.05 12.47
CA SER A 32 -1.42 10.41 11.24
C SER A 32 -0.39 9.32 11.57
N ALA A 33 -0.24 8.36 10.67
CA ALA A 33 0.81 7.35 10.70
C ALA A 33 1.48 7.25 9.34
N LEU A 34 2.78 6.98 9.35
CA LEU A 34 3.62 6.86 8.16
C LEU A 34 4.42 5.56 8.23
N GLY A 35 4.69 4.98 7.07
CA GLY A 35 5.55 3.82 6.92
C GLY A 35 5.46 3.26 5.51
N PHE A 36 6.28 2.25 5.23
CA PHE A 36 6.41 1.66 3.91
C PHE A 36 5.58 0.38 3.78
N VAL A 37 4.76 0.32 2.74
CA VAL A 37 4.13 -0.91 2.25
C VAL A 37 4.98 -1.44 1.09
N THR A 38 5.37 -2.70 1.16
CA THR A 38 6.26 -3.35 0.19
C THR A 38 5.49 -4.34 -0.67
N PHE A 39 5.85 -4.44 -1.94
CA PHE A 39 5.23 -5.36 -2.89
C PHE A 39 6.29 -6.26 -3.51
N ARG A 40 5.97 -7.54 -3.67
CA ARG A 40 6.77 -8.47 -4.48
C ARG A 40 6.13 -8.58 -5.86
N LEU A 41 6.90 -8.23 -6.89
CA LEU A 41 6.41 -8.09 -8.26
C LEU A 41 7.31 -8.87 -9.22
N PRO A 42 6.78 -9.37 -10.35
CA PRO A 42 7.60 -9.75 -11.50
C PRO A 42 8.44 -8.57 -11.97
N ASN A 43 9.68 -8.83 -12.42
CA ASN A 43 10.58 -7.77 -12.89
C ASN A 43 10.08 -7.03 -14.14
N ASP A 44 9.23 -7.70 -14.92
CA ASP A 44 8.63 -7.21 -16.16
C ASP A 44 7.21 -6.64 -15.97
N ALA A 45 6.72 -6.55 -14.72
CA ALA A 45 5.41 -5.99 -14.46
C ALA A 45 5.39 -4.48 -14.75
N ALA A 46 4.57 -4.07 -15.72
CA ALA A 46 4.31 -2.67 -16.02
C ALA A 46 3.29 -2.09 -15.03
N LEU A 47 3.75 -1.47 -13.94
CA LEU A 47 2.88 -0.99 -12.87
C LEU A 47 2.05 0.22 -13.32
N ALA A 48 0.74 0.19 -13.03
CA ALA A 48 -0.19 1.24 -13.44
C ALA A 48 -0.76 2.03 -12.26
N ALA A 49 -1.03 1.37 -11.12
CA ALA A 49 -1.63 2.04 -9.96
C ALA A 49 -1.33 1.32 -8.63
N VAL A 50 -1.35 2.09 -7.55
CA VAL A 50 -1.36 1.61 -6.16
C VAL A 50 -2.68 1.99 -5.50
N GLN A 51 -3.21 1.07 -4.70
CA GLN A 51 -4.39 1.30 -3.87
C GLN A 51 -4.10 0.90 -2.43
N PHE A 52 -4.61 1.68 -1.49
CA PHE A 52 -4.53 1.41 -0.06
C PHE A 52 -5.88 1.69 0.59
N ALA A 53 -6.45 0.65 1.20
CA ALA A 53 -7.73 0.70 1.87
C ALA A 53 -7.52 0.45 3.37
N PRO A 54 -7.82 1.45 4.23
CA PRO A 54 -7.83 1.26 5.68
C PRO A 54 -8.87 0.21 6.13
N ASN A 55 -8.90 -0.10 7.43
CA ASN A 55 -9.84 -1.05 8.02
C ASN A 55 -9.80 -2.44 7.33
N SER A 56 -8.60 -2.94 7.05
CA SER A 56 -8.39 -4.23 6.37
C SER A 56 -9.12 -4.36 5.02
N GLY A 57 -9.26 -3.26 4.28
CA GLY A 57 -9.96 -3.25 2.99
C GLY A 57 -11.46 -3.03 3.06
N LEU A 58 -12.02 -2.76 4.24
CA LEU A 58 -13.46 -2.54 4.46
C LEU A 58 -13.84 -1.06 4.65
N ALA A 59 -12.89 -0.14 4.50
CA ALA A 59 -13.19 1.29 4.52
C ALA A 59 -13.96 1.69 3.26
N ASP A 60 -14.92 2.61 3.42
CA ASP A 60 -15.65 3.21 2.29
C ASP A 60 -14.73 4.04 1.38
N ASP A 61 -13.75 4.71 1.99
CA ASP A 61 -12.74 5.49 1.30
C ASP A 61 -11.47 4.69 1.05
N VAL A 62 -10.95 4.77 -0.18
CA VAL A 62 -9.73 4.09 -0.62
C VAL A 62 -8.79 5.13 -1.24
N GLY A 63 -7.54 5.12 -0.80
CA GLY A 63 -6.49 5.86 -1.48
C GLY A 63 -6.13 5.16 -2.79
N HIS A 64 -6.14 5.89 -3.91
CA HIS A 64 -5.77 5.38 -5.23
C HIS A 64 -4.84 6.38 -5.91
N TRP A 65 -3.70 5.88 -6.40
CA TRP A 65 -2.71 6.69 -7.11
C TRP A 65 -2.27 5.98 -8.39
N SER A 66 -2.31 6.69 -9.51
CA SER A 66 -1.66 6.25 -10.75
C SER A 66 -0.14 6.33 -10.60
N LEU A 67 0.55 5.36 -11.18
CA LEU A 67 2.01 5.34 -11.24
C LEU A 67 2.48 5.88 -12.60
N PRO A 68 3.68 6.50 -12.66
CA PRO A 68 4.27 7.00 -13.91
C PRO A 68 4.50 5.92 -14.96
#